data_AF-A0A7I7K3I2-F1
#
_entry.id   AF-A0A7I7K3I2-F1
#
_cell.length_a   1.000
_cell.length_b   1.000
_cell.length_c   1.000
_cell.angle_alpha   90.00
_cell.angle_beta   90.00
_cell.angle_gamma   90.00
#
_symmetry.space_group_name_H-M   'P 1'
#
loop_
_entity.id
_entity.type
_entity.pdbx_description
1 polymer ?
#
loop_
_entity_poly.entity_id
_entity_poly.type
_entity_poly.pdbx_seq_one_letter_code
_entity_poly.pdbx_strand_id
1 'polypeptide(L)' 'MTATPPDPDPMNTPSGEPAGGVPPGETPPDSAQTRATAHPDPAAGRNLNPRSAIGIAAIVAFVLVFAAVAVLLIVQIVGA' A
#
# COMPACT_ATOMS: atom_id res chain seq x y z
N MET A 1 34.92 4.33 -31.85
CA MET A 1 34.03 4.20 -33.02
C MET A 1 32.85 3.33 -32.58
N THR A 2 31.66 3.93 -32.55
CA THR A 2 30.38 3.32 -32.19
C THR A 2 29.95 2.34 -33.29
N ALA A 3 29.97 1.04 -33.01
CA ALA A 3 29.47 0.04 -33.96
C ALA A 3 27.93 0.18 -34.04
N THR A 4 27.43 0.53 -35.22
CA THR A 4 25.98 0.49 -35.52
C THR A 4 25.60 -0.99 -35.64
N PRO A 5 24.56 -1.47 -34.92
CA PRO A 5 24.09 -2.84 -35.07
C PRO A 5 23.69 -3.12 -36.54
N PRO A 6 24.02 -4.29 -37.10
CA PRO A 6 23.64 -4.61 -38.47
C PRO A 6 22.11 -4.73 -38.57
N ASP A 7 21.52 -4.00 -39.50
CA ASP A 7 20.09 -4.08 -39.84
C ASP A 7 19.85 -5.44 -40.52
N PRO A 8 19.02 -6.34 -39.95
CA PRO A 8 18.80 -7.67 -40.52
C PRO A 8 18.05 -7.56 -41.86
N ASP A 9 18.59 -8.24 -42.88
CA ASP A 9 17.98 -8.36 -44.20
C ASP A 9 16.55 -8.93 -44.09
N PRO A 10 15.50 -8.20 -44.55
CA PRO A 10 14.10 -8.62 -44.39
C PRO A 10 13.82 -9.97 -45.06
N MET A 11 14.62 -10.37 -46.05
CA MET A 11 14.48 -11.66 -46.74
C MET A 11 14.96 -12.86 -45.90
N ASN A 12 15.72 -12.61 -44.84
CA ASN A 12 16.27 -13.64 -43.94
C ASN A 12 15.68 -13.59 -42.53
N THR A 13 14.64 -12.77 -42.31
CA THR A 13 13.83 -12.88 -41.11
C THR A 13 12.89 -14.08 -41.25
N PRO A 14 12.85 -15.03 -40.30
CA PRO A 14 11.79 -16.02 -40.27
C PRO A 14 10.46 -15.25 -40.27
N SER A 15 9.64 -15.43 -41.30
CA SER A 15 8.30 -14.85 -41.33
C SER A 15 7.54 -15.45 -40.16
N GLY A 16 7.45 -14.71 -39.06
CA GLY A 16 6.81 -15.21 -37.85
C GLY A 16 5.44 -15.77 -38.20
N GLU A 17 5.23 -17.05 -37.92
CA GLU A 17 3.91 -17.65 -37.97
C GLU A 17 2.92 -16.66 -37.33
N PRO A 18 1.84 -16.27 -38.02
CA PRO A 18 0.79 -15.48 -37.40
C PRO A 18 0.38 -16.24 -36.15
N ALA A 19 0.57 -15.63 -34.97
CA ALA A 19 0.19 -16.27 -33.71
C ALA A 19 -1.25 -16.73 -33.86
N GLY A 20 -1.45 -18.06 -33.87
CA GLY A 20 -2.75 -18.67 -34.13
C GLY A 20 -3.74 -18.14 -33.11
N GLY A 21 -4.63 -17.25 -33.55
CA GLY A 21 -5.65 -16.69 -32.68
C GLY A 21 -6.55 -17.82 -32.18
N VAL A 22 -6.82 -17.84 -30.88
CA VAL A 22 -7.85 -18.72 -30.31
C VAL A 22 -9.21 -18.37 -30.93
N PRO A 23 -10.05 -19.36 -31.28
CA PRO A 23 -11.37 -19.11 -31.85
C PRO A 23 -12.21 -18.19 -30.94
N PRO A 24 -12.89 -17.16 -31.51
CA PRO A 24 -13.82 -16.35 -30.74
C PRO A 24 -14.94 -17.23 -30.19
N GLY A 25 -15.00 -17.39 -28.86
CA GLY A 25 -15.96 -18.29 -28.20
C GLY A 25 -15.34 -19.19 -27.13
N GLU A 26 -14.02 -19.29 -27.03
CA GLU A 26 -13.39 -19.67 -25.77
C GLU A 26 -13.66 -18.53 -24.79
N THR A 27 -14.70 -18.69 -23.99
CA THR A 27 -15.03 -17.76 -22.90
C THR A 27 -13.72 -17.49 -22.16
N PRO A 28 -13.21 -16.25 -22.14
CA PRO A 28 -12.06 -15.91 -21.30
C PRO A 28 -12.37 -16.45 -19.90
N PRO A 29 -11.43 -17.15 -19.24
CA PRO A 29 -11.69 -17.66 -17.89
C PRO A 29 -12.19 -16.48 -17.06
N ASP A 30 -13.30 -16.70 -16.36
CA ASP A 30 -14.06 -15.69 -15.62
C ASP A 30 -13.09 -14.87 -14.76
N SER A 31 -12.61 -13.74 -15.30
CA SER A 31 -11.52 -12.97 -14.72
C SER A 31 -12.10 -11.96 -13.73
N ALA A 32 -13.04 -12.44 -12.92
CA ALA A 32 -13.46 -11.84 -11.68
C ALA A 32 -13.09 -12.80 -10.54
N GLN A 33 -11.84 -13.27 -10.52
CA GLN A 33 -11.32 -14.02 -9.37
C GLN A 33 -10.91 -13.04 -8.28
N THR A 34 -11.89 -12.53 -7.54
CA THR A 34 -11.71 -12.18 -6.13
C THR A 34 -12.17 -13.37 -5.28
N ARG A 35 -11.71 -14.58 -5.59
CA ARG A 35 -11.82 -15.67 -4.62
C ARG A 35 -10.73 -15.44 -3.58
N ALA A 36 -11.15 -15.12 -2.36
CA ALA A 36 -10.29 -15.21 -1.20
C ALA A 36 -9.63 -16.60 -1.22
N THR A 37 -8.30 -16.62 -1.22
CA THR A 37 -7.53 -17.86 -1.11
C THR A 37 -8.01 -18.64 0.11
N ALA A 38 -8.01 -19.98 0.04
CA ALA A 38 -8.32 -20.83 1.19
C ALA A 38 -7.36 -20.63 2.38
N HIS A 39 -6.27 -19.89 2.17
CA HIS A 39 -5.47 -19.28 3.22
C HIS A 39 -6.10 -17.95 3.64
N PRO A 40 -6.60 -17.84 4.89
CA PRO A 40 -6.90 -16.55 5.48
C PRO A 40 -5.62 -15.71 5.44
N ASP A 41 -5.74 -14.47 4.97
CA ASP A 41 -4.66 -13.49 5.15
C ASP A 41 -4.41 -13.37 6.66
N PRO A 42 -3.16 -13.52 7.15
CA PRO A 42 -2.87 -13.28 8.56
C PRO A 42 -3.48 -11.94 8.97
N ALA A 43 -4.42 -11.99 9.92
CA ALA A 43 -5.02 -10.79 10.46
C ALA A 43 -3.87 -9.85 10.85
N ALA A 44 -3.91 -8.61 10.35
CA ALA A 44 -2.93 -7.59 10.71
C ALA A 44 -2.95 -7.47 12.24
N GLY A 45 -2.02 -8.17 12.90
CA GLY A 45 -1.94 -8.24 14.34
C GLY A 45 -1.77 -6.83 14.85
N ARG A 46 -2.35 -6.49 16.01
CA ARG A 46 -2.28 -5.14 16.59
C ARG A 46 -0.81 -4.74 16.70
N ASN A 47 -0.32 -4.00 15.70
CA ASN A 47 1.06 -3.61 15.54
C ASN A 47 1.29 -2.41 16.46
N LEU A 48 1.31 -2.69 17.77
CA LEU A 48 1.78 -1.78 18.81
C LEU A 48 3.30 -1.65 18.64
N ASN A 49 3.71 -0.97 17.58
CA ASN A 49 5.08 -0.59 17.37
C ASN A 49 5.50 0.31 18.56
N PRO A 50 6.65 0.08 19.22
CA PRO A 50 7.13 0.92 20.32
C PRO A 50 7.06 2.42 20.03
N ARG A 51 7.25 2.83 18.77
CA ARG A 51 7.07 4.23 18.32
C ARG A 51 5.66 4.77 18.53
N SER A 52 4.63 3.96 18.27
CA SER A 52 3.24 4.32 18.51
C SER A 52 2.95 4.48 19.99
N ALA A 53 3.54 3.64 20.85
CA ALA A 53 3.37 3.75 22.30
C ALA A 53 3.97 5.06 22.84
N ILE A 54 5.17 5.44 22.36
CA ILE A 54 5.80 6.72 22.70
C ILE A 54 4.93 7.90 22.25
N GLY A 55 4.39 7.86 21.03
CA GLY A 55 3.50 8.90 20.53
C GLY A 55 2.25 9.07 21.39
N ILE A 56 1.59 7.97 21.77
CA ILE A 56 0.43 7.99 22.66
C ILE A 56 0.81 8.54 24.03
N ALA A 57 1.94 8.10 24.61
CA ALA A 57 2.41 8.60 25.90
C ALA A 57 2.67 10.10 25.89
N ALA A 58 3.26 10.64 24.82
CA ALA A 58 3.48 12.08 24.66
C ALA A 58 2.16 12.87 24.61
N ILE A 59 1.16 12.36 23.88
CA ILE A 59 -0.16 13.00 23.81
C ILE A 59 -0.84 12.99 25.19
N VAL A 60 -0.79 11.87 25.90
CA VAL A 60 -1.34 11.76 27.26
C VAL A 60 -0.66 12.75 28.21
N ALA A 61 0.66 12.83 28.18
CA ALA A 61 1.42 13.78 28.99
C ALA A 61 1.02 15.23 28.68
N PHE A 62 0.89 15.58 27.40
CA PHE A 62 0.46 16.90 26.98
C PHE A 62 -0.95 17.25 27.48
N VAL A 63 -1.91 16.34 27.34
CA VAL A 63 -3.29 16.54 27.82
C VAL A 63 -3.34 16.73 29.33
N LEU A 64 -2.55 15.97 30.09
CA LEU A 64 -2.47 16.11 31.55
C LEU A 64 -1.94 17.49 31.97
N VAL A 65 -0.85 17.94 31.33
CA VAL A 65 -0.29 19.27 31.61
C VAL A 65 -1.29 20.37 31.25
N PHE A 66 -1.92 20.26 30.08
CA PHE A 66 -2.94 21.22 29.64
C PHE A 66 -4.12 21.29 30.63
N ALA A 67 -4.64 20.14 31.05
CA ALA A 67 -5.72 20.06 32.02
C ALA A 67 -5.32 20.67 33.38
N ALA A 68 -4.11 20.40 33.86
CA ALA A 68 -3.61 20.97 35.10
C ALA A 68 -3.55 22.51 35.04
N VAL A 69 -3.03 23.06 33.93
CA VAL A 69 -2.99 24.52 33.71
C VAL A 69 -4.40 25.10 33.64
N ALA A 70 -5.32 24.45 32.91
CA ALA A 70 -6.71 24.90 32.80
C ALA A 70 -7.39 24.95 34.18
N VAL A 71 -7.24 23.90 35.00
CA VAL A 71 -7.77 23.86 36.37
C VAL A 71 -7.16 24.97 37.22
N LEU A 72 -5.84 25.17 37.15
CA LEU A 72 -5.16 26.23 37.88
C LEU A 72 -5.71 27.62 37.50
N LEU A 73 -5.92 27.89 36.21
CA LEU A 73 -6.49 29.15 35.75
C LEU A 73 -7.93 29.33 36.23
N ILE A 74 -8.76 28.28 36.19
CA ILE A 74 -10.13 28.33 36.71
C ILE A 74 -10.13 28.66 38.20
N VAL A 75 -9.28 28.01 38.99
CA VAL A 75 -9.15 28.27 40.43
C VAL A 75 -8.71 29.71 40.69
N GLN A 76 -7.77 30.25 39.91
CA GLN A 76 -7.35 31.64 40.03
C GLN A 76 -8.47 32.63 39.68
N ILE A 77 -9.27 32.35 38.65
CA ILE A 77 -10.37 33.23 38.23
C ILE A 77 -11.55 33.19 39.21
N VAL A 78 -11.84 32.02 39.79
CA VAL A 78 -12.98 31.83 40.71
C VAL A 78 -12.61 32.18 42.15
N GLY A 79 -11.34 31.99 42.52
CA GLY A 79 -10.81 32.24 43.87
C GLY A 79 -10.24 33.64 44.10
N ALA A 80 -10.02 34.43 43.05
CA ALA A 80 -9.73 35.86 43.11
C ALA A 80 -11.04 36.68 43.10
#